data_AF-A0A484ND19-F1
#
_entry.id   AF-A0A484ND19-F1
#
_cell.length_a   1.000
_cell.length_b   1.000
_cell.length_c   1.000
_cell.angle_alpha   90.00
_cell.angle_beta   90.00
_cell.angle_gamma   90.00
#
_symmetry.space_group_name_H-M   'P 1'
#
loop_
_entity.id
_entity.type
_entity.pdbx_description
1 polymer ?
#
loop_
_entity_poly.entity_id
_entity_poly.type
_entity_poly.pdbx_seq_one_letter_code
_entity_poly.pdbx_strand_id
1 'polypeptide(L)'
;MGNNGRAYAKVQFATNNSAEKIIALVNRREGLCYGSSFLNARESETYIVEPRSYLHEMSDITLCFGCQTSNERFSTLWSAQNVSIKFGSGLKKILFFLSYREVEYKLQLSHENFWQIVLYTTGGRNDKFLVIQLFAAPRIFKRTPGSMYSYFKEFPNDRWVRTTDFSQNLIGQSSGFCLTIPAGVTLPDFRSNLVHCLEVQSPLILEQGSPFSSNLDLVPIMYPPQGVVLPFKLLFRICALVQHGCLPGPLLNADFFHLVDPQWRDINCIEYALAKMFSLHECCYDPVQWLTQEYEKFKYSPVSTFINLENGLVYVRRALVTPIRVYFCGPEVNKSNRVLRHYIDDIDNFLRVSFVDEDWDKIQPADLSSRASGKTAIYDRMLGILSNGIVIGDKRFEFLAFSSSQLREGSIWMFASRDGLTAADIRAWMGDFKKIKNVAKYAARLGQSFGSSTETLSIPRDEIEITFASE
;
A
#
# COMPACT_ATOMS: atom_id res chain seq x y z
N MET A 1 -36.96 30.75 -39.67
CA MET A 1 -37.11 29.28 -39.63
C MET A 1 -36.80 28.83 -38.22
N GLY A 2 -37.76 28.17 -37.57
CA GLY A 2 -37.77 27.93 -36.13
C GLY A 2 -36.84 26.82 -35.69
N ASN A 3 -36.26 27.00 -34.50
CA ASN A 3 -35.56 25.95 -33.77
C ASN A 3 -36.38 25.63 -32.51
N ASN A 4 -37.57 25.05 -32.69
CA ASN A 4 -38.31 24.40 -31.61
C ASN A 4 -37.65 23.05 -31.32
N GLY A 5 -36.45 23.10 -30.75
CA GLY A 5 -35.71 21.91 -30.33
C GLY A 5 -36.42 21.28 -29.14
N ARG A 6 -37.08 20.14 -29.35
CA ARG A 6 -37.58 19.30 -28.25
C ARG A 6 -36.36 18.84 -27.43
N ALA A 7 -36.32 19.21 -26.15
CA ALA A 7 -35.31 18.69 -25.24
C ALA A 7 -35.54 17.19 -25.03
N TYR A 8 -34.47 16.39 -25.07
CA TYR A 8 -34.51 14.96 -24.81
C TYR A 8 -33.48 14.59 -23.75
N ALA A 9 -33.80 13.59 -22.93
CA ALA A 9 -32.91 13.00 -21.96
C ALA A 9 -33.07 11.48 -22.00
N LYS A 10 -31.98 10.74 -21.75
CA LYS A 10 -32.05 9.32 -21.41
C LYS A 10 -32.02 9.20 -19.89
N VAL A 11 -32.92 8.41 -19.32
CA VAL A 11 -33.02 8.18 -17.87
C VAL A 11 -33.01 6.68 -17.61
N GLN A 12 -32.11 6.21 -16.75
CA GLN A 12 -32.01 4.81 -16.33
C GLN A 12 -32.60 4.67 -14.93
N PHE A 13 -33.56 3.77 -14.77
CA PHE A 13 -34.24 3.51 -13.50
C PHE A 13 -33.60 2.35 -12.74
N ALA A 14 -33.76 2.34 -11.42
CA ALA A 14 -33.19 1.30 -10.56
C ALA A 14 -33.89 -0.05 -10.66
N THR A 15 -35.15 -0.06 -11.11
CA THR A 15 -35.97 -1.26 -11.28
C THR A 15 -36.85 -1.08 -12.51
N ASN A 16 -37.17 -2.17 -13.21
CA ASN A 16 -38.09 -2.16 -14.35
C ASN A 16 -39.45 -1.58 -13.97
N ASN A 17 -39.97 -1.94 -12.80
CA ASN A 17 -41.23 -1.41 -12.26
C ASN A 17 -41.24 0.13 -12.16
N SER A 18 -40.10 0.76 -11.83
CA SER A 18 -40.03 2.22 -11.78
C SER A 18 -40.10 2.85 -13.18
N ALA A 19 -39.48 2.23 -14.18
CA ALA A 19 -39.56 2.66 -15.57
C ALA A 19 -40.99 2.47 -16.12
N GLU A 20 -41.58 1.30 -15.89
CA GLU A 20 -42.95 0.96 -16.26
C GLU A 20 -43.97 1.95 -15.67
N LYS A 21 -43.80 2.36 -14.41
CA LYS A 21 -44.66 3.38 -13.78
C LYS A 21 -44.61 4.72 -14.52
N ILE A 22 -43.44 5.18 -14.92
CA ILE A 22 -43.30 6.44 -15.66
C ILE A 22 -43.90 6.33 -17.06
N ILE A 23 -43.64 5.24 -17.77
CA ILE A 23 -44.25 4.96 -19.09
C ILE A 23 -45.79 4.92 -18.97
N ALA A 24 -46.31 4.25 -17.94
CA ALA A 24 -47.75 4.17 -17.69
C ALA A 24 -48.34 5.55 -17.37
N LEU A 25 -47.66 6.39 -16.59
CA LEU A 25 -48.12 7.74 -16.26
C LEU A 25 -48.14 8.67 -17.48
N VAL A 26 -47.13 8.57 -18.35
CA VAL A 26 -47.08 9.36 -19.59
C VAL A 26 -48.18 8.96 -20.57
N ASN A 27 -48.54 7.68 -20.61
CA ASN A 27 -49.57 7.15 -21.53
C ASN A 27 -51.02 7.32 -21.02
N ARG A 28 -51.24 7.91 -19.85
CA ARG A 28 -52.59 8.25 -19.37
C ARG A 28 -53.19 9.38 -20.22
N ARG A 29 -54.53 9.45 -20.27
CA ARG A 29 -55.27 10.51 -21.01
C ARG A 29 -54.87 11.94 -20.65
N GLU A 30 -54.45 12.17 -19.41
CA GLU A 30 -54.04 13.50 -18.90
C GLU A 30 -52.56 13.81 -19.18
N GLY A 31 -51.75 12.79 -19.51
CA GLY A 31 -50.31 12.88 -19.70
C GLY A 31 -49.56 13.37 -18.45
N LEU A 32 -48.23 13.41 -18.54
CA LEU A 32 -47.38 14.11 -17.57
C LEU A 32 -47.05 15.49 -18.14
N CYS A 33 -47.68 16.52 -17.61
CA CYS A 33 -47.48 17.90 -18.05
C CYS A 33 -47.00 18.80 -16.90
N TYR A 34 -46.18 19.80 -17.25
CA TYR A 34 -45.75 20.87 -16.35
C TYR A 34 -45.80 22.19 -17.12
N GLY A 35 -46.71 23.09 -16.72
CA GLY A 35 -47.01 24.30 -17.48
C GLY A 35 -47.49 23.96 -18.90
N SER A 36 -46.84 24.53 -19.92
CA SER A 36 -47.11 24.27 -21.34
C SER A 36 -46.27 23.13 -21.95
N SER A 37 -45.54 22.38 -21.12
CA SER A 37 -44.63 21.32 -21.56
C SER A 37 -45.21 19.93 -21.29
N PHE A 38 -45.11 19.05 -22.28
CA PHE A 38 -45.59 17.66 -22.24
C PHE A 38 -44.40 16.70 -22.25
N LEU A 39 -44.38 15.76 -21.30
CA LEU A 39 -43.36 14.73 -21.24
C LEU A 39 -43.80 13.54 -22.11
N ASN A 40 -42.96 13.15 -23.07
CA ASN A 40 -43.09 11.88 -23.79
C ASN A 40 -41.96 10.96 -23.36
N ALA A 41 -42.28 9.69 -23.11
CA ALA A 41 -41.31 8.67 -22.71
C ALA A 41 -41.48 7.43 -23.59
N ARG A 42 -40.36 6.79 -23.93
CA ARG A 42 -40.30 5.51 -24.63
C ARG A 42 -39.23 4.65 -24.00
N GLU A 43 -39.42 3.35 -24.04
CA GLU A 43 -38.41 2.39 -23.60
C GLU A 43 -37.17 2.47 -24.49
N SER A 44 -36.01 2.19 -23.91
CA SER A 44 -34.73 2.16 -24.61
C SER A 44 -33.94 0.94 -24.18
N GLU A 45 -33.51 0.14 -25.15
CA GLU A 45 -32.72 -1.07 -24.91
C GLU A 45 -31.24 -0.79 -24.58
N THR A 46 -30.82 0.47 -24.67
CA THR A 46 -29.44 0.88 -24.34
C THR A 46 -29.37 1.35 -22.89
N TYR A 47 -28.67 0.60 -22.04
CA TYR A 47 -28.25 1.08 -20.73
C TYR A 47 -27.35 2.32 -20.88
N ILE A 48 -27.54 3.33 -20.03
CA ILE A 48 -26.66 4.50 -20.00
C ILE A 48 -25.36 4.15 -19.26
N VAL A 49 -25.49 3.31 -18.23
CA VAL A 49 -24.40 2.66 -17.51
C VAL A 49 -24.78 1.19 -17.40
N GLU A 50 -23.93 0.28 -17.85
CA GLU A 50 -24.17 -1.15 -17.62
C GLU A 50 -24.31 -1.41 -16.12
N PRO A 51 -25.43 -2.01 -15.67
CA PRO A 51 -25.60 -2.33 -14.26
C PRO A 51 -24.43 -3.20 -13.82
N ARG A 52 -23.68 -2.77 -12.81
CA ARG A 52 -22.68 -3.64 -12.20
C ARG A 52 -23.41 -4.78 -11.53
N SER A 53 -23.44 -5.95 -12.17
CA SER A 53 -23.96 -7.17 -11.57
C SER A 53 -22.98 -7.62 -10.47
N TYR A 54 -23.16 -7.09 -9.26
CA TYR A 54 -22.55 -7.68 -8.08
C TYR A 54 -23.26 -9.01 -7.82
N LEU A 55 -22.51 -10.12 -7.81
CA LEU A 55 -23.09 -11.45 -7.56
C LEU A 55 -23.64 -11.55 -6.13
N HIS A 56 -22.99 -10.84 -5.21
CA HIS A 56 -23.31 -10.88 -3.79
C HIS A 56 -23.14 -9.51 -3.14
N GLU A 57 -24.11 -9.15 -2.30
CA GLU A 57 -24.09 -7.96 -1.47
C GLU A 57 -24.45 -8.35 -0.04
N MET A 58 -23.61 -7.95 0.91
CA MET A 58 -23.85 -8.10 2.34
C MET A 58 -23.90 -6.71 2.96
N SER A 59 -24.83 -6.50 3.88
CA SER A 59 -24.97 -5.24 4.62
C SER A 59 -24.94 -5.52 6.13
N ASP A 60 -24.79 -4.47 6.92
CA ASP A 60 -24.78 -4.53 8.38
C ASP A 60 -23.64 -5.40 8.95
N ILE A 61 -22.51 -5.45 8.23
CA ILE A 61 -21.31 -6.16 8.66
C ILE A 61 -20.43 -5.23 9.48
N THR A 62 -19.80 -5.77 10.53
CA THR A 62 -18.74 -5.05 11.25
C THR A 62 -17.39 -5.44 10.66
N LEU A 63 -16.62 -4.44 10.24
CA LEU A 63 -15.28 -4.57 9.68
C LEU A 63 -14.26 -4.11 10.73
N CYS A 64 -13.34 -4.99 11.10
CA CYS A 64 -12.27 -4.72 12.06
C CYS A 64 -10.91 -4.85 11.36
N PHE A 65 -10.14 -3.76 11.30
CA PHE A 65 -8.75 -3.77 10.86
C PHE A 65 -7.81 -3.98 12.04
N GLY A 66 -6.80 -4.83 11.88
CA GLY A 66 -5.84 -5.08 12.95
C GLY A 66 -4.83 -6.18 12.63
N CYS A 67 -4.39 -6.87 13.66
CA CYS A 67 -3.41 -7.94 13.58
C CYS A 67 -3.92 -9.20 14.28
N GLN A 68 -3.82 -10.33 13.61
CA GLN A 68 -4.00 -11.62 14.28
C GLN A 68 -2.80 -11.88 15.19
N THR A 69 -3.05 -12.19 16.46
CA THR A 69 -2.01 -12.38 17.49
C THR A 69 -1.89 -13.84 17.93
N SER A 70 -2.88 -14.67 17.61
CA SER A 70 -2.79 -16.12 17.69
C SER A 70 -3.81 -16.73 16.73
N ASN A 71 -3.83 -18.06 16.63
CA ASN A 71 -4.87 -18.77 15.88
C ASN A 71 -6.30 -18.46 16.35
N GLU A 72 -6.50 -17.91 17.54
CA GLU A 72 -7.82 -17.69 18.15
C GLU A 72 -8.02 -16.24 18.63
N ARG A 73 -7.06 -15.35 18.39
CA ARG A 73 -7.12 -13.94 18.83
C ARG A 73 -6.83 -12.98 17.70
N PHE A 74 -7.67 -11.95 17.59
CA PHE A 74 -7.50 -10.85 16.65
C PHE A 74 -7.52 -9.51 17.39
N SER A 75 -6.39 -8.82 17.35
CA SER A 75 -6.21 -7.50 17.96
C SER A 75 -6.69 -6.42 17.00
N THR A 76 -7.81 -5.77 17.33
CA THR A 76 -8.48 -4.76 16.50
C THR A 76 -7.92 -3.37 16.78
N LEU A 77 -7.34 -2.72 15.76
CA LEU A 77 -6.83 -1.35 15.85
C LEU A 77 -7.89 -0.32 15.46
N TRP A 78 -8.73 -0.65 14.47
CA TRP A 78 -9.80 0.21 14.00
C TRP A 78 -10.99 -0.62 13.56
N SER A 79 -12.21 -0.14 13.79
CA SER A 79 -13.43 -0.82 13.36
C SER A 79 -14.49 0.14 12.81
N ALA A 80 -15.33 -0.38 11.93
CA ALA A 80 -16.53 0.28 11.44
C ALA A 80 -17.70 -0.70 11.44
N GLN A 81 -18.86 -0.19 11.84
CA GLN A 81 -20.14 -0.87 11.76
C GLN A 81 -20.89 -0.44 10.50
N ASN A 82 -21.97 -1.16 10.16
CA ASN A 82 -22.84 -0.88 9.02
C ASN A 82 -22.08 -0.83 7.68
N VAL A 83 -21.11 -1.72 7.52
CA VAL A 83 -20.31 -1.82 6.29
C VAL A 83 -21.07 -2.66 5.26
N SER A 84 -21.20 -2.11 4.06
CA SER A 84 -21.70 -2.84 2.89
C SER A 84 -20.55 -3.45 2.12
N ILE A 85 -20.64 -4.75 1.84
CA ILE A 85 -19.63 -5.52 1.13
C ILE A 85 -20.22 -5.96 -0.19
N LYS A 86 -19.51 -5.69 -1.30
CA LYS A 86 -19.90 -6.10 -2.65
C LYS A 86 -18.76 -6.86 -3.30
N PHE A 87 -19.06 -8.03 -3.85
CA PHE A 87 -18.13 -8.84 -4.64
C PHE A 87 -18.91 -9.70 -5.64
N GLY A 88 -18.27 -10.17 -6.71
CA GLY A 88 -18.98 -10.97 -7.72
C GLY A 88 -18.10 -11.79 -8.66
N SER A 89 -18.70 -12.75 -9.36
CA SER A 89 -18.01 -13.57 -10.36
C SER A 89 -17.46 -12.67 -11.48
N GLY A 90 -16.14 -12.59 -11.58
CA GLY A 90 -15.42 -11.72 -12.52
C GLY A 90 -14.82 -10.45 -11.91
N LEU A 91 -15.30 -10.02 -10.73
CA LEU A 91 -14.62 -9.00 -9.95
C LEU A 91 -13.50 -9.68 -9.15
N LYS A 92 -12.26 -9.56 -9.63
CA LYS A 92 -11.04 -9.95 -8.87
C LYS A 92 -10.83 -9.11 -7.59
N LYS A 93 -11.87 -8.44 -7.08
CA LYS A 93 -11.80 -7.40 -6.06
C LYS A 93 -13.02 -7.45 -5.15
N ILE A 94 -12.78 -7.30 -3.85
CA ILE A 94 -13.80 -7.09 -2.83
C ILE A 94 -13.91 -5.58 -2.55
N LEU A 95 -15.13 -5.05 -2.54
CA LEU A 95 -15.42 -3.66 -2.27
C LEU A 95 -16.14 -3.52 -0.95
N PHE A 96 -15.65 -2.62 -0.09
CA PHE A 96 -16.30 -2.25 1.16
C PHE A 96 -16.72 -0.79 1.07
N PHE A 97 -17.95 -0.51 1.46
CA PHE A 97 -18.52 0.83 1.51
C PHE A 97 -18.91 1.16 2.95
N LEU A 98 -18.43 2.30 3.45
CA LEU A 98 -18.67 2.73 4.82
C LEU A 98 -18.67 4.25 4.92
N SER A 99 -19.28 4.77 5.98
CA SER A 99 -19.27 6.20 6.31
C SER A 99 -18.46 6.44 7.58
N TYR A 100 -17.56 7.43 7.54
CA TYR A 100 -16.75 7.83 8.69
C TYR A 100 -16.67 9.35 8.73
N ARG A 101 -17.04 9.96 9.88
CA ARG A 101 -17.09 11.43 10.08
C ARG A 101 -17.84 12.15 8.94
N GLU A 102 -19.04 11.68 8.62
CA GLU A 102 -19.92 12.23 7.55
C GLU A 102 -19.36 12.14 6.12
N VAL A 103 -18.25 11.42 5.93
CA VAL A 103 -17.64 11.17 4.63
C VAL A 103 -17.82 9.70 4.26
N GLU A 104 -18.24 9.45 3.03
CA GLU A 104 -18.31 8.10 2.47
C GLU A 104 -16.95 7.66 1.92
N TYR A 105 -16.58 6.43 2.25
CA TYR A 105 -15.36 5.77 1.82
C TYR A 105 -15.68 4.47 1.11
N LYS A 106 -14.85 4.17 0.11
CA LYS A 106 -14.81 2.90 -0.59
C LYS A 106 -13.43 2.31 -0.41
N LEU A 107 -13.36 1.11 0.15
CA LEU A 107 -12.14 0.33 0.25
C LEU A 107 -12.19 -0.78 -0.80
N GLN A 108 -11.09 -0.99 -1.49
CA GLN A 108 -10.98 -1.97 -2.56
C GLN A 108 -9.78 -2.89 -2.29
N LEU A 109 -10.04 -4.18 -2.21
CA LEU A 109 -9.03 -5.21 -2.01
C LEU A 109 -8.98 -6.14 -3.21
N SER A 110 -7.80 -6.31 -3.80
CA SER A 110 -7.56 -7.30 -4.85
C SER A 110 -7.39 -8.69 -4.22
N HIS A 111 -7.88 -9.74 -4.88
CA HIS A 111 -7.67 -11.11 -4.42
C HIS A 111 -6.19 -11.51 -4.39
N GLU A 112 -5.37 -10.87 -5.23
CA GLU A 112 -3.91 -11.07 -5.26
C GLU A 112 -3.22 -10.58 -3.98
N ASN A 113 -3.92 -9.78 -3.15
CA ASN A 113 -3.41 -9.27 -1.88
C ASN A 113 -3.79 -10.17 -0.70
N PHE A 114 -4.53 -11.26 -0.92
CA PHE A 114 -4.92 -12.20 0.14
C PHE A 114 -3.81 -13.21 0.38
N TRP A 115 -3.37 -13.30 1.62
CA TRP A 115 -2.45 -14.33 2.06
C TRP A 115 -3.20 -15.56 2.56
N GLN A 116 -4.06 -15.37 3.55
CA GLN A 116 -4.84 -16.44 4.15
C GLN A 116 -6.24 -15.96 4.49
N ILE A 117 -7.21 -16.83 4.32
CA ILE A 117 -8.61 -16.59 4.65
C ILE A 117 -9.07 -17.72 5.57
N VAL A 118 -9.51 -17.36 6.77
CA VAL A 118 -9.98 -18.32 7.79
C VAL A 118 -11.37 -17.91 8.26
N LEU A 119 -12.32 -18.82 8.12
CA LEU A 119 -13.68 -18.70 8.64
C LEU A 119 -13.76 -19.44 9.99
N TYR A 120 -14.02 -18.69 11.04
CA TYR A 120 -14.25 -19.21 12.38
C TYR A 120 -15.74 -19.39 12.61
N THR A 121 -16.14 -20.62 12.97
CA THR A 121 -17.50 -20.95 13.35
C THR A 121 -17.52 -21.46 14.79
N THR A 122 -18.24 -20.76 15.66
CA THR A 122 -18.47 -21.23 17.03
C THR A 122 -19.67 -22.15 17.05
N GLY A 123 -19.52 -23.39 17.52
CA GLY A 123 -20.60 -24.38 17.58
C GLY A 123 -21.85 -24.01 18.40
N GLY A 124 -21.88 -22.84 19.05
CA GLY A 124 -23.03 -22.36 19.85
C GLY A 124 -23.35 -20.86 19.79
N ARG A 125 -22.43 -19.99 19.33
CA ARG A 125 -22.74 -18.58 19.01
C ARG A 125 -23.03 -18.48 17.51
N ASN A 126 -24.11 -17.80 17.16
CA ASN A 126 -24.54 -17.67 15.75
C ASN A 126 -23.64 -16.74 14.91
N ASP A 127 -22.76 -15.96 15.55
CA ASP A 127 -21.86 -15.06 14.84
C ASP A 127 -20.71 -15.82 14.21
N LYS A 128 -20.41 -15.49 12.96
CA LYS A 128 -19.27 -16.05 12.22
C LYS A 128 -18.21 -14.97 12.05
N PHE A 129 -16.94 -15.36 12.12
CA PHE A 129 -15.84 -14.43 11.91
C PHE A 129 -15.03 -14.85 10.70
N LEU A 130 -14.84 -13.93 9.74
CA LEU A 130 -13.97 -14.15 8.60
C LEU A 130 -12.70 -13.31 8.77
N VAL A 131 -11.57 -13.96 9.03
CA VAL A 131 -10.28 -13.31 9.14
C VAL A 131 -9.55 -13.44 7.81
N ILE A 132 -9.07 -12.31 7.28
CA ILE A 132 -8.31 -12.22 6.04
C ILE A 132 -6.98 -11.55 6.34
N GLN A 133 -5.90 -12.30 6.17
CA GLN A 133 -4.53 -11.80 6.22
C GLN A 133 -4.14 -11.23 4.86
N LEU A 134 -3.43 -10.10 4.90
CA LEU A 134 -3.15 -9.29 3.72
C LEU A 134 -1.65 -9.18 3.45
N PHE A 135 -1.25 -9.34 2.19
CA PHE A 135 0.07 -8.93 1.71
C PHE A 135 0.17 -7.42 1.54
N ALA A 136 -0.94 -6.78 1.17
CA ALA A 136 -1.00 -5.33 0.95
C ALA A 136 -2.28 -4.71 1.51
N ALA A 137 -2.19 -3.45 1.93
CA ALA A 137 -3.28 -2.67 2.47
C ALA A 137 -4.40 -2.43 1.43
N PRO A 138 -5.64 -2.15 1.85
CA PRO A 138 -6.73 -1.83 0.93
C PRO A 138 -6.50 -0.50 0.21
N ARG A 139 -6.94 -0.42 -1.04
CA ARG A 139 -7.02 0.85 -1.76
C ARG A 139 -8.20 1.67 -1.23
N ILE A 140 -7.93 2.85 -0.68
CA ILE A 140 -8.94 3.72 -0.09
C ILE A 140 -9.30 4.85 -1.05
N PHE A 141 -10.60 5.04 -1.24
CA PHE A 141 -11.19 6.13 -2.01
C PHE A 141 -12.15 6.93 -1.12
N LYS A 142 -12.06 8.25 -1.21
CA LYS A 142 -12.97 9.19 -0.57
C LYS A 142 -13.99 9.69 -1.59
N ARG A 143 -15.26 9.76 -1.19
CA ARG A 143 -16.29 10.40 -2.02
C ARG A 143 -16.10 11.90 -2.02
N THR A 144 -16.06 12.49 -3.21
CA THR A 144 -16.14 13.95 -3.36
C THR A 144 -17.60 14.41 -3.38
N PRO A 145 -17.96 15.49 -2.68
CA PRO A 145 -19.27 16.12 -2.83
C PRO A 145 -19.48 16.45 -4.31
N GLY A 146 -20.60 16.01 -4.87
CA GLY A 146 -20.81 16.01 -6.32
C GLY A 146 -20.77 17.41 -6.93
N SER A 147 -20.32 17.51 -8.18
CA SER A 147 -20.72 18.62 -9.04
C SER A 147 -22.25 18.69 -9.10
N MET A 148 -22.82 19.88 -9.30
CA MET A 148 -24.26 20.12 -9.45
C MET A 148 -24.96 19.29 -10.56
N TYR A 149 -24.22 18.50 -11.35
CA TYR A 149 -24.71 17.71 -12.49
C TYR A 149 -24.81 16.21 -12.19
N SER A 150 -25.34 15.89 -11.02
CA SER A 150 -25.37 14.58 -10.39
C SER A 150 -26.56 13.69 -10.80
N TYR A 151 -26.73 13.36 -12.08
CA TYR A 151 -27.97 12.72 -12.55
C TYR A 151 -28.01 11.17 -12.47
N PHE A 152 -26.94 10.51 -12.01
CA PHE A 152 -26.84 9.04 -11.97
C PHE A 152 -27.01 8.46 -10.55
N LYS A 153 -27.84 7.41 -10.42
CA LYS A 153 -28.00 6.63 -9.18
C LYS A 153 -26.85 5.65 -8.96
N GLU A 154 -26.35 5.00 -10.02
CA GLU A 154 -25.11 4.24 -9.98
C GLU A 154 -23.92 5.19 -10.09
N PHE A 155 -23.07 5.19 -9.06
CA PHE A 155 -22.02 6.19 -8.90
C PHE A 155 -20.97 6.05 -10.01
N PRO A 156 -20.77 7.06 -10.88
CA PRO A 156 -19.65 7.06 -11.81
C PRO A 156 -18.34 6.91 -11.02
N ASN A 157 -17.36 6.19 -11.58
CA ASN A 157 -16.02 6.08 -10.98
C ASN A 157 -15.43 7.47 -10.66
N ASP A 158 -15.82 8.48 -11.42
CA ASP A 158 -15.37 9.87 -11.37
C ASP A 158 -15.63 10.59 -10.03
N ARG A 159 -16.45 10.04 -9.13
CA ARG A 159 -16.71 10.63 -7.79
C ARG A 159 -15.81 10.12 -6.67
N TRP A 160 -15.13 9.00 -6.92
CA TRP A 160 -14.25 8.36 -5.96
C TRP A 160 -12.83 8.84 -6.21
N VAL A 161 -12.31 9.67 -5.31
CA VAL A 161 -10.94 10.16 -5.39
C VAL A 161 -10.06 9.30 -4.50
N ARG A 162 -8.94 8.82 -5.06
CA ARG A 162 -7.96 8.07 -4.28
C ARG A 162 -7.41 8.92 -3.12
N THR A 163 -7.28 8.31 -1.95
CA THR A 163 -6.82 9.00 -0.73
C THR A 163 -5.92 8.10 0.10
N THR A 164 -5.28 8.70 1.11
CA THR A 164 -4.51 8.04 2.17
C THR A 164 -5.44 7.50 3.27
N ASP A 165 -4.84 6.89 4.30
CA ASP A 165 -5.55 6.36 5.46
C ASP A 165 -6.28 7.47 6.25
N PHE A 166 -7.62 7.37 6.31
CA PHE A 166 -8.46 8.31 7.07
C PHE A 166 -8.56 7.97 8.56
N SER A 167 -8.08 6.79 8.98
CA SER A 167 -8.18 6.28 10.34
C SER A 167 -7.04 6.75 11.25
N GLN A 168 -6.32 7.82 10.90
CA GLN A 168 -5.07 8.23 11.55
C GLN A 168 -4.00 7.13 11.47
N ASN A 169 -3.85 6.53 10.29
CA ASN A 169 -2.84 5.50 10.00
C ASN A 169 -3.00 4.18 10.79
N LEU A 170 -4.19 3.88 11.35
CA LEU A 170 -4.47 2.62 12.06
C LEU A 170 -4.70 1.45 11.09
N ILE A 171 -5.39 1.70 9.97
CA ILE A 171 -5.54 0.72 8.89
C ILE A 171 -4.16 0.38 8.30
N GLY A 172 -3.28 1.37 8.15
CA GLY A 172 -1.90 1.15 7.68
C GLY A 172 -1.05 0.27 8.59
N GLN A 173 -1.33 0.23 9.89
CA GLN A 173 -0.66 -0.66 10.85
C GLN A 173 -1.18 -2.10 10.82
N SER A 174 -2.31 -2.35 10.15
CA SER A 174 -2.98 -3.65 10.19
C SER A 174 -2.32 -4.66 9.25
N SER A 175 -2.16 -5.91 9.66
CA SER A 175 -1.70 -7.03 8.81
C SER A 175 -2.86 -7.82 8.21
N GLY A 176 -4.09 -7.55 8.64
CA GLY A 176 -5.30 -8.14 8.10
C GLY A 176 -6.56 -7.43 8.58
N PHE A 177 -7.70 -8.02 8.26
CA PHE A 177 -8.99 -7.59 8.78
C PHE A 177 -9.88 -8.78 9.15
N CYS A 178 -10.82 -8.54 10.04
CA CYS A 178 -11.84 -9.48 10.46
C CYS A 178 -13.23 -8.91 10.15
N LEU A 179 -14.08 -9.74 9.53
CA LEU A 179 -15.51 -9.46 9.38
C LEU A 179 -16.28 -10.20 10.46
N THR A 180 -17.06 -9.46 11.25
CA THR A 180 -18.05 -10.05 12.14
C THR A 180 -19.37 -10.12 11.38
N ILE A 181 -19.81 -11.35 11.11
CA ILE A 181 -21.03 -11.63 10.37
C ILE A 181 -22.13 -12.00 11.38
N PRO A 182 -23.19 -11.18 11.49
CA PRO A 182 -24.31 -11.46 12.39
C PRO A 182 -25.05 -12.75 12.05
N ALA A 183 -25.68 -13.33 13.07
CA ALA A 183 -26.65 -14.41 12.94
C ALA A 183 -27.68 -14.16 11.83
N GLY A 184 -27.83 -15.11 10.91
CA GLY A 184 -28.86 -15.07 9.86
C GLY A 184 -28.43 -14.41 8.54
N VAL A 185 -27.23 -13.81 8.47
CA VAL A 185 -26.66 -13.39 7.19
C VAL A 185 -26.13 -14.63 6.45
N THR A 186 -26.71 -14.92 5.28
CA THR A 186 -26.23 -16.01 4.43
C THR A 186 -24.85 -15.67 3.91
N LEU A 187 -23.86 -16.49 4.31
CA LEU A 187 -22.54 -16.34 3.75
C LEU A 187 -22.56 -16.77 2.27
N PRO A 188 -21.89 -15.99 1.41
CA PRO A 188 -21.58 -16.43 0.07
C PRO A 188 -20.74 -17.70 0.14
N ASP A 189 -20.82 -18.55 -0.88
CA ASP A 189 -19.91 -19.68 -0.96
C ASP A 189 -18.49 -19.16 -1.26
N PHE A 190 -17.75 -18.87 -0.19
CA PHE A 190 -16.37 -18.45 -0.27
C PHE A 190 -15.49 -19.58 -0.84
N ARG A 191 -15.90 -20.85 -0.78
CA ARG A 191 -15.09 -21.94 -1.34
C ARG A 191 -15.07 -21.94 -2.87
N SER A 192 -16.18 -21.57 -3.50
CA SER A 192 -16.25 -21.45 -4.97
C SER A 192 -15.70 -20.12 -5.49
N ASN A 193 -15.68 -19.06 -4.66
CA ASN A 193 -15.30 -17.70 -5.08
C ASN A 193 -13.94 -17.21 -4.56
N LEU A 194 -13.42 -17.77 -3.47
CA LEU A 194 -12.14 -17.44 -2.85
C LEU A 194 -11.29 -18.70 -2.73
N VAL A 195 -10.24 -18.80 -3.55
CA VAL A 195 -9.28 -19.89 -3.48
C VAL A 195 -8.64 -19.88 -2.07
N HIS A 196 -8.58 -21.04 -1.40
CA HIS A 196 -7.91 -21.26 -0.10
C HIS A 196 -8.63 -20.77 1.19
N CYS A 197 -9.97 -20.66 1.23
CA CYS A 197 -10.68 -20.43 2.50
C CYS A 197 -10.64 -21.69 3.41
N LEU A 198 -10.05 -21.55 4.60
CA LEU A 198 -10.06 -22.58 5.65
C LEU A 198 -11.23 -22.36 6.59
N GLU A 199 -11.84 -23.43 7.09
CA GLU A 199 -12.91 -23.35 8.10
C GLU A 199 -12.44 -24.02 9.39
N VAL A 200 -12.55 -23.30 10.50
CA VAL A 200 -12.08 -23.75 11.82
C VAL A 200 -13.24 -23.64 12.81
N GLN A 201 -13.53 -24.76 13.48
CA GLN A 201 -14.47 -24.80 14.60
C GLN A 201 -13.76 -24.41 15.90
N SER A 202 -13.50 -23.11 16.07
CA SER A 202 -12.89 -22.55 17.27
C SER A 202 -13.44 -21.15 17.54
N PRO A 203 -13.59 -20.73 18.82
CA PRO A 203 -13.91 -19.34 19.14
C PRO A 203 -12.79 -18.39 18.72
N LEU A 204 -13.14 -17.35 17.96
CA LEU A 204 -12.27 -16.20 17.74
C LEU A 204 -12.58 -15.12 18.78
N ILE A 205 -11.56 -14.63 19.47
CA ILE A 205 -11.66 -13.52 20.41
C ILE A 205 -11.18 -12.25 19.71
N LEU A 206 -12.07 -11.27 19.60
CA LEU A 206 -11.71 -9.92 19.18
C LEU A 206 -11.28 -9.12 20.41
N GLU A 207 -10.05 -8.64 20.40
CA GLU A 207 -9.47 -7.85 21.49
C GLU A 207 -9.23 -6.41 21.01
N GLN A 208 -9.34 -5.44 21.91
CA GLN A 208 -9.01 -4.06 21.58
C GLN A 208 -7.49 -3.91 21.53
N GLY A 209 -6.97 -3.67 20.33
CA GLY A 209 -5.55 -3.42 20.10
C GLY A 209 -5.15 -1.97 20.35
N SER A 210 -3.84 -1.76 20.50
CA SER A 210 -3.22 -0.44 20.58
C SER A 210 -2.31 -0.21 19.37
N PRO A 211 -2.20 1.04 18.87
CA PRO A 211 -1.23 1.37 17.84
C PRO A 211 0.18 1.03 18.33
N PHE A 212 0.96 0.40 17.48
CA PHE A 212 2.28 -0.13 17.83
C PHE A 212 3.41 0.50 17.01
N SER A 213 3.08 1.18 15.90
CA SER A 213 4.07 1.91 15.12
C SER A 213 4.53 3.16 15.85
N SER A 214 5.84 3.37 15.86
CA SER A 214 6.46 4.53 16.48
C SER A 214 6.53 5.75 15.54
N ASN A 215 6.44 5.53 14.22
CA ASN A 215 6.38 6.60 13.24
C ASN A 215 4.94 6.71 12.69
N LEU A 216 4.23 7.75 13.12
CA LEU A 216 2.83 7.94 12.76
C LEU A 216 2.62 8.25 11.28
N ASP A 217 3.61 8.82 10.59
CA ASP A 217 3.50 9.16 9.17
C ASP A 217 3.89 7.97 8.26
N LEU A 218 4.80 7.12 8.72
CA LEU A 218 5.38 5.99 7.99
C LEU A 218 5.12 4.68 8.71
N VAL A 219 3.85 4.31 8.82
CA VAL A 219 3.45 3.06 9.48
C VAL A 219 3.63 1.82 8.59
N PRO A 220 3.78 0.62 9.17
CA PRO A 220 4.27 0.36 10.52
C PRO A 220 5.81 0.33 10.53
N ILE A 221 6.45 1.42 10.96
CA ILE A 221 7.85 1.40 11.40
C ILE A 221 7.87 1.27 12.92
N MET A 222 8.72 0.36 13.39
CA MET A 222 8.91 0.03 14.81
C MET A 222 10.24 0.58 15.31
N TYR A 223 10.30 0.91 16.60
CA TYR A 223 11.55 1.07 17.33
C TYR A 223 11.62 0.05 18.48
N PRO A 224 12.83 -0.41 18.83
CA PRO A 224 13.02 -1.23 20.00
C PRO A 224 12.65 -0.46 21.30
N PRO A 225 12.34 -1.16 22.40
CA PRO A 225 12.13 -0.56 23.71
C PRO A 225 13.32 0.29 24.17
N GLN A 226 13.05 1.22 25.08
CA GLN A 226 14.09 2.09 25.62
C GLN A 226 15.25 1.27 26.21
N GLY A 227 16.47 1.59 25.81
CA GLY A 227 17.69 0.92 26.25
C GLY A 227 18.22 -0.15 25.31
N VAL A 228 17.43 -0.62 24.33
CA VAL A 228 17.89 -1.55 23.30
C VAL A 228 18.30 -0.77 22.05
N VAL A 229 19.54 -0.95 21.60
CA VAL A 229 20.07 -0.30 20.39
C VAL A 229 20.35 -1.38 19.35
N LEU A 230 19.46 -1.49 18.35
CA LEU A 230 19.65 -2.43 17.26
C LEU A 230 20.35 -1.76 16.07
N PRO A 231 21.31 -2.45 15.42
CA PRO A 231 21.84 -2.04 14.13
C PRO A 231 20.72 -1.86 13.11
N PHE A 232 20.85 -0.82 12.26
CA PHE A 232 19.91 -0.51 11.18
C PHE A 232 19.47 -1.75 10.38
N LYS A 233 20.40 -2.66 10.05
CA LYS A 233 20.12 -3.87 9.25
C LYS A 233 19.08 -4.77 9.90
N LEU A 234 19.21 -5.01 11.20
CA LEU A 234 18.30 -5.87 11.96
C LEU A 234 16.94 -5.20 12.11
N LEU A 235 16.92 -3.92 12.48
CA LEU A 235 15.67 -3.19 12.64
C LEU A 235 14.88 -3.08 11.31
N PHE A 236 15.59 -2.85 10.20
CA PHE A 236 15.00 -2.85 8.87
C PHE A 236 14.35 -4.20 8.55
N ARG A 237 15.02 -5.32 8.88
CA ARG A 237 14.48 -6.67 8.65
C ARG A 237 13.29 -7.00 9.55
N ILE A 238 13.32 -6.60 10.82
CA ILE A 238 12.20 -6.76 11.75
C ILE A 238 10.98 -5.97 11.27
N CYS A 239 11.18 -4.70 10.89
CA CYS A 239 10.11 -3.89 10.29
C CYS A 239 9.56 -4.53 9.02
N ALA A 240 10.41 -5.08 8.15
CA ALA A 240 9.98 -5.81 6.96
C ALA A 240 9.10 -7.02 7.34
N LEU A 241 9.50 -7.85 8.30
CA LEU A 241 8.71 -9.00 8.76
C LEU A 241 7.31 -8.57 9.26
N VAL A 242 7.20 -7.45 9.98
CA VAL A 242 5.91 -6.91 10.42
C VAL A 242 5.09 -6.38 9.24
N GLN A 243 5.71 -5.61 8.35
CA GLN A 243 5.06 -5.00 7.19
C GLN A 243 4.59 -6.02 6.15
N HIS A 244 5.21 -7.19 6.10
CA HIS A 244 4.78 -8.31 5.26
C HIS A 244 3.93 -9.33 6.02
N GLY A 245 3.53 -9.03 7.27
CA GLY A 245 2.64 -9.83 8.10
C GLY A 245 3.23 -11.13 8.65
N CYS A 246 4.54 -11.38 8.48
CA CYS A 246 5.23 -12.54 9.07
C CYS A 246 5.32 -12.46 10.59
N LEU A 247 5.28 -11.24 11.15
CA LEU A 247 5.28 -10.98 12.58
C LEU A 247 4.11 -10.07 12.97
N PRO A 248 3.34 -10.42 14.01
CA PRO A 248 2.37 -9.51 14.59
C PRO A 248 3.11 -8.42 15.37
N GLY A 249 3.07 -7.18 14.86
CA GLY A 249 3.68 -6.02 15.51
C GLY A 249 3.34 -5.86 17.00
N PRO A 250 2.08 -6.06 17.44
CA PRO A 250 1.70 -5.98 18.86
C PRO A 250 2.39 -6.98 19.79
N LEU A 251 2.98 -8.06 19.27
CA LEU A 251 3.63 -9.10 20.08
C LEU A 251 5.13 -8.88 20.27
N LEU A 252 5.71 -7.86 19.63
CA LEU A 252 7.15 -7.60 19.73
C LEU A 252 7.46 -6.86 21.05
N ASN A 253 7.70 -7.65 22.10
CA ASN A 253 8.00 -7.19 23.45
C ASN A 253 9.51 -7.15 23.75
N ALA A 254 9.87 -6.76 24.99
CA ALA A 254 11.26 -6.68 25.42
C ALA A 254 12.02 -8.01 25.28
N ASP A 255 11.38 -9.16 25.54
CA ASP A 255 11.99 -10.48 25.43
C ASP A 255 12.37 -10.80 23.98
N PHE A 256 11.49 -10.48 23.03
CA PHE A 256 11.80 -10.58 21.59
C PHE A 256 13.01 -9.72 21.24
N PHE A 257 13.02 -8.46 21.67
CA PHE A 257 14.11 -7.53 21.37
C PHE A 257 15.45 -7.95 21.99
N HIS A 258 15.43 -8.57 23.18
CA HIS A 258 16.62 -9.15 23.81
C HIS A 258 17.19 -10.33 22.98
N LEU A 259 16.34 -11.17 22.40
CA LEU A 259 16.78 -12.30 21.56
C LEU A 259 17.41 -11.88 20.23
N VAL A 260 17.06 -10.69 19.71
CA VAL A 260 17.60 -10.14 18.46
C VAL A 260 18.66 -9.05 18.68
N ASP A 261 19.13 -8.88 19.91
CA ASP A 261 20.16 -7.90 20.26
C ASP A 261 21.57 -8.51 20.08
N PRO A 262 22.41 -7.92 19.22
CA PRO A 262 23.74 -8.42 18.94
C PRO A 262 24.71 -8.32 20.13
N GLN A 263 24.36 -7.62 21.21
CA GLN A 263 25.14 -7.64 22.46
C GLN A 263 25.10 -9.01 23.14
N TRP A 264 23.99 -9.74 22.98
CA TRP A 264 23.73 -11.01 23.66
C TRP A 264 23.81 -12.22 22.72
N ARG A 265 23.71 -11.99 21.41
CA ARG A 265 23.65 -13.04 20.40
C ARG A 265 24.51 -12.69 19.20
N ASP A 266 25.13 -13.69 18.58
CA ASP A 266 25.86 -13.49 17.33
C ASP A 266 24.93 -12.94 16.24
N ILE A 267 25.31 -11.82 15.64
CA ILE A 267 24.56 -11.13 14.59
C ILE A 267 24.25 -12.04 13.40
N ASN A 268 25.17 -12.95 13.02
CA ASN A 268 24.92 -13.86 11.90
C ASN A 268 23.80 -14.86 12.22
N CYS A 269 23.73 -15.34 13.47
CA CYS A 269 22.64 -16.18 13.94
C CYS A 269 21.30 -15.43 13.88
N ILE A 270 21.29 -14.15 14.28
CA ILE A 270 20.09 -13.31 14.25
C ILE A 270 19.64 -13.10 12.81
N GLU A 271 20.54 -12.67 11.92
CA GLU A 271 20.24 -12.43 10.51
C GLU A 271 19.70 -13.70 9.83
N TYR A 272 20.31 -14.86 10.08
CA TYR A 272 19.83 -16.13 9.55
C TYR A 272 18.42 -16.47 10.05
N ALA A 273 18.17 -16.34 11.36
CA ALA A 273 16.87 -16.66 11.93
C ALA A 273 15.75 -15.74 11.39
N LEU A 274 16.01 -14.44 11.30
CA LEU A 274 15.07 -13.48 10.71
C LEU A 274 14.88 -13.71 9.20
N ALA A 275 15.91 -14.15 8.48
CA ALA A 275 15.81 -14.53 7.08
C ALA A 275 14.92 -15.77 6.90
N LYS A 276 15.14 -16.80 7.73
CA LYS A 276 14.36 -18.04 7.73
C LYS A 276 12.90 -17.79 8.10
N MET A 277 12.63 -16.94 9.08
CA MET A 277 11.27 -16.57 9.47
C MET A 277 10.48 -15.95 8.31
N PHE A 278 11.11 -15.11 7.51
CA PHE A 278 10.48 -14.53 6.31
C PHE A 278 10.11 -15.59 5.26
N SER A 279 10.86 -16.71 5.20
CA SER A 279 10.64 -17.79 4.24
C SER A 279 9.58 -18.82 4.66
N LEU A 280 9.02 -18.72 5.87
CA LEU A 280 8.03 -19.69 6.35
C LEU A 280 6.68 -19.58 5.63
N HIS A 281 6.40 -18.44 4.99
CA HIS A 281 5.10 -18.16 4.36
C HIS A 281 3.90 -18.33 5.31
N GLU A 282 4.12 -18.21 6.62
CA GLU A 282 3.09 -18.11 7.66
C GLU A 282 3.43 -16.99 8.66
N CYS A 283 2.43 -16.53 9.41
CA CYS A 283 2.62 -15.58 10.50
C CYS A 283 3.13 -16.31 11.76
N CYS A 284 4.24 -15.84 12.34
CA CYS A 284 4.80 -16.39 13.57
C CYS A 284 4.15 -15.70 14.79
N TYR A 285 3.17 -16.37 15.41
CA TYR A 285 2.45 -15.84 16.58
C TYR A 285 3.22 -15.97 17.91
N ASP A 286 4.25 -16.80 17.99
CA ASP A 286 5.15 -16.88 19.15
C ASP A 286 6.61 -16.74 18.71
N PRO A 287 7.05 -15.49 18.43
CA PRO A 287 8.39 -15.26 17.89
C PRO A 287 9.49 -15.53 18.92
N VAL A 288 9.21 -15.38 20.22
CA VAL A 288 10.17 -15.64 21.30
C VAL A 288 10.47 -17.13 21.40
N GLN A 289 9.42 -17.97 21.45
CA GLN A 289 9.60 -19.41 21.47
C GLN A 289 10.26 -19.91 20.18
N TRP A 290 9.82 -19.40 19.02
CA TRP A 290 10.37 -19.81 17.73
C TRP A 290 11.86 -19.48 17.62
N LEU A 291 12.28 -18.26 17.99
CA LEU A 291 13.68 -17.85 17.97
C LEU A 291 14.51 -18.71 18.92
N THR A 292 14.03 -18.95 20.14
CA THR A 292 14.72 -19.79 21.14
C THR A 292 14.99 -21.19 20.59
N GLN A 293 13.97 -21.84 20.02
CA GLN A 293 14.11 -23.17 19.43
C GLN A 293 15.03 -23.19 18.20
N GLU A 294 14.98 -22.14 17.37
CA GLU A 294 15.87 -22.05 16.20
C GLU A 294 17.33 -21.86 16.64
N TYR A 295 17.54 -21.09 17.70
CA TYR A 295 18.82 -20.83 18.31
C TYR A 295 19.48 -22.03 18.99
N GLU A 296 18.70 -22.98 19.51
CA GLU A 296 19.20 -24.26 20.02
C GLU A 296 19.77 -25.17 18.91
N LYS A 297 19.35 -24.99 17.66
CA LYS A 297 19.82 -25.78 16.52
C LYS A 297 21.23 -25.35 16.07
N PHE A 298 21.67 -24.14 16.44
CA PHE A 298 22.98 -23.63 16.04
C PHE A 298 24.08 -24.23 16.90
N LYS A 299 24.85 -25.16 16.30
CA LYS A 299 26.11 -25.65 16.86
C LYS A 299 27.28 -24.70 16.59
N TYR A 300 27.20 -23.95 15.50
CA TYR A 300 28.19 -22.99 15.04
C TYR A 300 27.48 -21.77 14.44
N SER A 301 28.18 -20.65 14.36
CA SER A 301 27.66 -19.46 13.68
C SER A 301 27.39 -19.76 12.20
N PRO A 302 26.20 -19.45 11.68
CA PRO A 302 25.92 -19.59 10.26
C PRO A 302 26.78 -18.60 9.47
N VAL A 303 27.34 -19.06 8.35
CA VAL A 303 28.09 -18.18 7.45
C VAL A 303 27.11 -17.20 6.81
N SER A 304 27.52 -15.93 6.70
CA SER A 304 26.74 -14.90 6.03
C SER A 304 26.33 -15.35 4.64
N THR A 305 25.04 -15.19 4.31
CA THR A 305 24.44 -15.63 3.04
C THR A 305 24.67 -14.65 1.90
N PHE A 306 25.35 -13.52 2.14
CA PHE A 306 25.72 -12.57 1.11
C PHE A 306 26.81 -13.15 0.22
N ILE A 307 26.41 -13.57 -0.98
CA ILE A 307 27.32 -14.05 -2.02
C ILE A 307 28.12 -12.84 -2.54
N ASN A 308 29.42 -13.02 -2.76
CA ASN A 308 30.23 -12.06 -3.51
C ASN A 308 29.61 -11.89 -4.91
N LEU A 309 28.99 -10.73 -5.14
CA LEU A 309 28.32 -10.43 -6.40
C LEU A 309 29.33 -10.26 -7.54
N GLU A 310 28.91 -10.60 -8.77
CA GLU A 310 29.69 -10.30 -9.98
C GLU A 310 29.95 -8.79 -10.12
N ASN A 311 31.02 -8.44 -10.84
CA ASN A 311 31.39 -7.06 -11.13
C ASN A 311 30.21 -6.28 -11.74
N GLY A 312 29.76 -5.23 -11.06
CA GLY A 312 28.67 -4.36 -11.51
C GLY A 312 27.30 -4.64 -10.88
N LEU A 313 27.22 -5.54 -9.89
CA LEU A 313 26.02 -5.77 -9.09
C LEU A 313 26.24 -5.32 -7.64
N VAL A 314 25.18 -4.83 -6.99
CA VAL A 314 25.20 -4.37 -5.59
C VAL A 314 23.92 -4.74 -4.87
N TYR A 315 24.04 -5.09 -3.59
CA TYR A 315 22.90 -5.31 -2.70
C TYR A 315 22.36 -3.98 -2.20
N VAL A 316 21.10 -3.68 -2.48
CA VAL A 316 20.47 -2.42 -2.10
C VAL A 316 19.13 -2.68 -1.41
N ARG A 317 18.90 -1.98 -0.30
CA ARG A 317 17.59 -1.98 0.37
C ARG A 317 16.61 -1.06 -0.33
N ARG A 318 15.35 -1.47 -0.33
CA ARG A 318 14.27 -0.72 -0.96
C ARG A 318 13.14 -0.46 0.03
N ALA A 319 12.59 0.75 0.02
CA ALA A 319 11.35 1.09 0.70
C ALA A 319 10.27 1.39 -0.34
N LEU A 320 9.19 0.61 -0.32
CA LEU A 320 7.98 0.87 -1.10
C LEU A 320 7.07 1.76 -0.27
N VAL A 321 6.72 2.92 -0.80
CA VAL A 321 5.81 3.87 -0.17
C VAL A 321 4.49 3.80 -0.92
N THR A 322 3.44 3.38 -0.22
CA THR A 322 2.08 3.37 -0.74
C THR A 322 1.24 4.49 -0.13
N PRO A 323 0.05 4.78 -0.69
CA PRO A 323 -0.87 5.74 -0.10
C PRO A 323 -1.22 5.46 1.36
N ILE A 324 -1.27 4.19 1.77
CA ILE A 324 -1.68 3.79 3.12
C ILE A 324 -0.49 3.55 4.04
N ARG A 325 0.60 2.93 3.57
CA ARG A 325 1.69 2.51 4.45
C ARG A 325 3.06 2.41 3.76
N VAL A 326 4.06 1.89 4.45
CA VAL A 326 5.39 1.58 3.88
C VAL A 326 5.72 0.10 3.99
N TYR A 327 6.53 -0.40 3.05
CA TYR A 327 7.05 -1.77 3.04
C TYR A 327 8.54 -1.76 2.77
N PHE A 328 9.29 -2.48 3.58
CA PHE A 328 10.72 -2.64 3.45
C PHE A 328 11.03 -3.94 2.73
N CYS A 329 11.93 -3.85 1.77
CA CYS A 329 12.29 -4.93 0.85
C CYS A 329 13.81 -5.06 0.76
N GLY A 330 14.23 -6.28 0.45
CA GLY A 330 15.61 -6.62 0.24
C GLY A 330 16.43 -6.84 1.51
N PRO A 331 17.76 -6.64 1.43
CA PRO A 331 18.51 -6.12 0.28
C PRO A 331 18.37 -6.96 -1.01
N GLU A 332 18.10 -6.30 -2.14
CA GLU A 332 17.90 -6.90 -3.46
C GLU A 332 19.14 -6.67 -4.34
N VAL A 333 19.45 -7.63 -5.22
CA VAL A 333 20.51 -7.48 -6.20
C VAL A 333 20.08 -6.46 -7.26
N ASN A 334 20.81 -5.35 -7.34
CA ASN A 334 20.57 -4.27 -8.31
C ASN A 334 21.81 -4.08 -9.18
N LYS A 335 21.60 -3.64 -10.44
CA LYS A 335 22.71 -3.14 -11.27
C LYS A 335 23.31 -1.90 -10.62
N SER A 336 24.63 -1.91 -10.48
CA SER A 336 25.38 -0.81 -9.92
C SER A 336 25.33 0.44 -10.82
N ASN A 337 25.77 1.57 -10.27
CA ASN A 337 25.94 2.84 -10.96
C ASN A 337 27.20 3.54 -10.45
N ARG A 338 27.59 4.63 -11.11
CA ARG A 338 28.84 5.34 -10.80
C ARG A 338 28.92 5.79 -9.33
N VAL A 339 27.79 6.19 -8.74
CA VAL A 339 27.74 6.66 -7.36
C VAL A 339 27.90 5.49 -6.39
N LEU A 340 27.13 4.41 -6.57
CA LEU A 340 27.19 3.25 -5.69
C LEU A 340 28.54 2.52 -5.75
N ARG A 341 29.22 2.54 -6.90
CA ARG A 341 30.60 2.01 -7.01
C ARG A 341 31.59 2.82 -6.21
N HIS A 342 31.49 4.15 -6.27
CA HIS A 342 32.43 5.02 -5.58
C HIS A 342 32.23 5.00 -4.06
N TYR A 343 30.98 4.90 -3.61
CA TYR A 343 30.59 4.89 -2.19
C TYR A 343 30.15 3.49 -1.73
N ILE A 344 30.87 2.44 -2.14
CA ILE A 344 30.48 1.04 -1.85
C ILE A 344 30.53 0.73 -0.35
N ASP A 345 31.46 1.32 0.39
CA ASP A 345 31.57 1.18 1.85
C ASP A 345 30.38 1.81 2.59
N ASP A 346 29.66 2.72 1.93
CA ASP A 346 28.47 3.41 2.43
C ASP A 346 27.16 2.80 1.89
N ILE A 347 27.19 1.59 1.32
CA ILE A 347 26.01 1.00 0.66
C ILE A 347 24.79 0.90 1.59
N ASP A 348 25.01 0.65 2.89
CA ASP A 348 23.96 0.59 3.90
C ASP A 348 23.35 1.98 4.24
N ASN A 349 23.98 3.05 3.79
CA ASN A 349 23.48 4.42 3.88
C ASN A 349 22.68 4.83 2.63
N PHE A 350 22.65 4.01 1.57
CA PHE A 350 21.76 4.23 0.43
C PHE A 350 20.44 3.46 0.59
N LEU A 351 19.33 4.14 0.33
CA LEU A 351 18.00 3.56 0.29
C LEU A 351 17.32 3.91 -1.03
N ARG A 352 16.87 2.88 -1.75
CA ARG A 352 16.00 3.09 -2.91
C ARG A 352 14.57 3.26 -2.43
N VAL A 353 13.93 4.38 -2.70
CA VAL A 353 12.53 4.60 -2.35
C VAL A 353 11.68 4.56 -3.62
N SER A 354 10.59 3.81 -3.61
CA SER A 354 9.65 3.71 -4.74
C SER A 354 8.25 4.05 -4.30
N PHE A 355 7.63 5.01 -4.96
CA PHE A 355 6.24 5.39 -4.76
C PHE A 355 5.36 4.54 -5.69
N VAL A 356 4.57 3.65 -5.09
CA VAL A 356 3.72 2.67 -5.77
C VAL A 356 2.33 2.68 -5.16
N ASP A 357 1.34 2.18 -5.89
CA ASP A 357 0.00 1.95 -5.34
C ASP A 357 -0.01 0.62 -4.54
N GLU A 358 -1.09 0.33 -3.80
CA GLU A 358 -1.20 -0.89 -2.97
C GLU A 358 -1.15 -2.20 -3.78
N ASP A 359 -1.44 -2.13 -5.09
CA ASP A 359 -1.34 -3.25 -6.02
C ASP A 359 0.08 -3.38 -6.60
N TRP A 360 1.08 -2.67 -6.05
CA TRP A 360 2.48 -2.54 -6.53
C TRP A 360 2.66 -1.86 -7.89
N ASP A 361 1.55 -1.44 -8.50
CA ASP A 361 1.51 -0.65 -9.73
C ASP A 361 1.95 0.80 -9.52
N LYS A 362 2.14 1.53 -10.62
CA LYS A 362 2.42 2.97 -10.56
C LYS A 362 1.19 3.75 -10.09
N ILE A 363 1.42 4.72 -9.20
CA ILE A 363 0.42 5.74 -8.85
C ILE A 363 0.08 6.53 -10.11
N GLN A 364 -1.20 6.64 -10.44
CA GLN A 364 -1.62 7.33 -11.65
C GLN A 364 -1.57 8.85 -11.45
N PRO A 365 -1.28 9.65 -12.48
CA PRO A 365 -1.30 11.11 -12.37
C PRO A 365 -2.63 11.69 -11.85
N ALA A 366 -3.75 11.03 -12.17
CA ALA A 366 -5.08 11.39 -11.69
C ALA A 366 -5.27 11.17 -10.17
N ASP A 367 -4.46 10.30 -9.55
CA ASP A 367 -4.48 10.07 -8.10
C ASP A 367 -3.71 11.15 -7.33
N LEU A 368 -2.83 11.89 -7.99
CA LEU A 368 -2.03 12.99 -7.41
C LEU A 368 -2.72 14.35 -7.52
N SER A 369 -3.56 14.51 -8.54
CA SER A 369 -4.33 15.73 -8.75
C SER A 369 -5.75 15.41 -9.18
N SER A 370 -6.72 15.89 -8.41
CA SER A 370 -8.14 15.80 -8.72
C SER A 370 -8.62 17.12 -9.32
N ARG A 371 -9.46 17.04 -10.35
CA ARG A 371 -10.12 18.21 -10.95
C ARG A 371 -10.98 18.99 -9.95
N ALA A 372 -11.48 18.32 -8.92
CA ALA A 372 -12.38 18.91 -7.93
C ALA A 372 -11.66 19.56 -6.75
N SER A 373 -10.48 19.07 -6.36
CA SER A 373 -9.80 19.47 -5.11
C SER A 373 -8.34 19.89 -5.28
N GLY A 374 -7.78 19.90 -6.50
CA GLY A 374 -6.37 20.17 -6.72
C GLY A 374 -5.48 19.01 -6.28
N LYS A 375 -4.42 19.29 -5.52
CA LYS A 375 -3.49 18.29 -4.99
C LYS A 375 -4.22 17.35 -4.02
N THR A 376 -3.94 16.05 -4.11
CA THR A 376 -4.57 15.04 -3.26
C THR A 376 -3.75 14.76 -2.00
N ALA A 377 -4.35 14.09 -1.02
CA ALA A 377 -3.63 13.61 0.16
C ALA A 377 -2.45 12.68 -0.18
N ILE A 378 -2.52 11.97 -1.33
CA ILE A 378 -1.41 11.14 -1.82
C ILE A 378 -0.23 12.00 -2.25
N TYR A 379 -0.50 13.09 -2.98
CA TYR A 379 0.53 14.07 -3.33
C TYR A 379 1.20 14.65 -2.08
N ASP A 380 0.40 15.04 -1.08
CA ASP A 380 0.91 15.63 0.16
C ASP A 380 1.76 14.63 0.95
N ARG A 381 1.34 13.35 1.02
CA ARG A 381 2.13 12.26 1.62
C ARG A 381 3.48 12.09 0.91
N MET A 382 3.48 12.03 -0.41
CA MET A 382 4.72 11.90 -1.19
C MET A 382 5.65 13.09 -0.99
N LEU A 383 5.11 14.31 -1.03
CA LEU A 383 5.87 15.54 -0.81
C LEU A 383 6.45 15.60 0.61
N GLY A 384 5.68 15.16 1.62
CA GLY A 384 6.13 15.05 2.99
C GLY A 384 7.35 14.14 3.13
N ILE A 385 7.33 12.97 2.48
CA ILE A 385 8.46 12.03 2.49
C ILE A 385 9.69 12.62 1.78
N LEU A 386 9.49 13.25 0.62
CA LEU A 386 10.57 13.89 -0.12
C LEU A 386 11.24 15.03 0.68
N SER A 387 10.45 15.75 1.47
CA SER A 387 10.91 16.92 2.22
C SER A 387 11.52 16.56 3.58
N ASN A 388 10.90 15.62 4.30
CA ASN A 388 11.26 15.28 5.68
C ASN A 388 12.28 14.12 5.74
N GLY A 389 12.31 13.28 4.71
CA GLY A 389 13.08 12.04 4.68
C GLY A 389 12.38 10.88 5.39
N ILE A 390 13.11 9.78 5.56
CA ILE A 390 12.64 8.56 6.25
C ILE A 390 13.62 8.24 7.38
N VAL A 391 13.12 8.06 8.61
CA VAL A 391 13.95 7.68 9.76
C VAL A 391 13.75 6.20 10.08
N ILE A 392 14.83 5.43 10.10
CA ILE A 392 14.84 4.00 10.42
C ILE A 392 16.01 3.75 11.38
N GLY A 393 15.68 3.42 12.63
CA GLY A 393 16.66 3.35 13.71
C GLY A 393 17.44 4.65 13.87
N ASP A 394 18.75 4.54 13.81
CA ASP A 394 19.73 5.62 13.90
C ASP A 394 19.94 6.38 12.58
N LYS A 395 19.40 5.88 11.45
CA LYS A 395 19.60 6.47 10.13
C LYS A 395 18.42 7.35 9.72
N ARG A 396 18.73 8.57 9.27
CA ARG A 396 17.79 9.47 8.59
C ARG A 396 18.14 9.58 7.12
N PHE A 397 17.34 8.97 6.27
CA PHE A 397 17.49 8.99 4.82
C PHE A 397 16.85 10.25 4.23
N GLU A 398 17.66 11.11 3.63
CA GLU A 398 17.22 12.34 2.95
C GLU A 398 17.30 12.19 1.42
N PHE A 399 16.53 13.01 0.70
CA PHE A 399 16.53 13.00 -0.75
C PHE A 399 17.94 13.23 -1.32
N LEU A 400 18.40 12.29 -2.17
CA LEU A 400 19.68 12.38 -2.84
C LEU A 400 19.52 12.85 -4.29
N ALA A 401 18.93 11.99 -5.14
CA ALA A 401 18.72 12.21 -6.57
C ALA A 401 17.87 11.08 -7.18
N PHE A 402 17.62 11.13 -8.48
CA PHE A 402 17.03 10.07 -9.28
C PHE A 402 17.61 10.09 -10.69
N SER A 403 17.65 8.96 -11.38
CA SER A 403 17.87 8.90 -12.83
C SER A 403 16.55 9.00 -13.61
N SER A 404 16.62 9.25 -14.92
CA SER A 404 15.42 9.32 -15.77
C SER A 404 14.63 8.02 -15.82
N SER A 405 15.28 6.85 -15.74
CA SER A 405 14.57 5.56 -15.67
C SER A 405 13.86 5.40 -14.33
N GLN A 406 14.54 5.75 -13.24
CA GLN A 406 13.98 5.68 -11.89
C GLN A 406 12.80 6.61 -11.72
N LEU A 407 12.87 7.84 -12.25
CA LEU A 407 11.75 8.76 -12.21
C LEU A 407 10.53 8.20 -12.96
N ARG A 408 10.72 7.55 -14.12
CA ARG A 408 9.63 6.86 -14.84
C ARG A 408 9.04 5.69 -14.06
N GLU A 409 9.83 5.07 -13.19
CA GLU A 409 9.43 4.00 -12.26
C GLU A 409 8.89 4.54 -10.92
N GLY A 410 8.75 5.86 -10.76
CA GLY A 410 8.33 6.45 -9.49
C GLY A 410 9.33 6.23 -8.35
N SER A 411 10.61 6.08 -8.67
CA SER A 411 11.68 5.73 -7.73
C SER A 411 12.75 6.82 -7.61
N ILE A 412 13.34 6.90 -6.43
CA ILE A 412 14.41 7.85 -6.08
C ILE A 412 15.47 7.18 -5.22
N TRP A 413 16.63 7.82 -5.10
CA TRP A 413 17.63 7.52 -4.10
C TRP A 413 17.51 8.47 -2.92
N MET A 414 17.58 7.90 -1.72
CA MET A 414 17.83 8.63 -0.49
C MET A 414 19.15 8.18 0.14
N PHE A 415 19.76 9.05 0.92
CA PHE A 415 21.03 8.80 1.60
C PHE A 415 20.93 9.16 3.08
N ALA A 416 21.46 8.30 3.94
CA ALA A 416 21.63 8.58 5.35
C ALA A 416 23.01 9.17 5.59
N SER A 417 23.07 10.46 5.91
CA SER A 417 24.32 11.16 6.20
C SER A 417 25.05 10.53 7.39
N ARG A 418 26.37 10.57 7.35
CA ARG A 418 27.26 10.20 8.46
C ARG A 418 28.36 11.26 8.62
N ASP A 419 29.16 11.13 9.67
CA ASP A 419 30.30 12.00 9.87
C ASP A 419 31.22 11.98 8.65
N GLY A 420 31.47 13.18 8.09
CA GLY A 420 32.30 13.40 6.92
C GLY A 420 31.67 13.08 5.56
N LEU A 421 30.39 12.68 5.48
CA LEU A 421 29.71 12.44 4.21
C LEU A 421 28.19 12.71 4.28
N THR A 422 27.73 13.71 3.54
CA THR A 422 26.31 14.06 3.40
C THR A 422 25.79 13.85 1.98
N ALA A 423 24.46 13.88 1.79
CA ALA A 423 23.89 13.86 0.45
C ALA A 423 24.34 15.05 -0.42
N ALA A 424 24.66 16.20 0.21
CA ALA A 424 25.17 17.38 -0.49
C ALA A 424 26.60 17.14 -1.01
N ASP A 425 27.46 16.49 -0.23
CA ASP A 425 28.83 16.15 -0.63
C ASP A 425 28.81 15.17 -1.81
N ILE A 426 27.93 14.16 -1.76
CA ILE A 426 27.74 13.20 -2.86
C ILE A 426 27.26 13.93 -4.13
N ARG A 427 26.32 14.88 -4.03
CA ARG A 427 25.90 15.70 -5.17
C ARG A 427 27.01 16.60 -5.72
N ALA A 428 27.85 17.16 -4.84
CA ALA A 428 29.00 17.98 -5.25
C ALA A 428 30.06 17.14 -5.99
N TRP A 429 30.26 15.89 -5.56
CA TRP A 429 31.15 14.93 -6.22
C TRP A 429 30.67 14.52 -7.63
N MET A 430 29.35 14.51 -7.89
CA MET A 430 28.80 14.13 -9.19
C MET A 430 29.18 15.07 -10.33
N GLY A 431 29.53 16.33 -10.04
CA GLY A 431 29.96 17.31 -11.02
C GLY A 431 29.57 18.75 -10.65
N ASP A 432 30.06 19.71 -11.44
CA ASP A 432 29.67 21.11 -11.31
C ASP A 432 28.44 21.43 -12.16
N PHE A 433 27.31 21.65 -11.48
CA PHE A 433 26.03 21.99 -12.11
C PHE A 433 25.63 23.46 -11.87
N LYS A 434 26.49 24.31 -11.29
CA LYS A 434 26.15 25.69 -10.88
C LYS A 434 25.63 26.56 -12.03
N LYS A 435 26.05 26.28 -13.27
CA LYS A 435 25.59 27.01 -14.47
C LYS A 435 24.17 26.65 -14.92
N ILE A 436 23.59 25.56 -14.42
CA ILE A 436 22.27 25.07 -14.84
C ILE A 436 21.18 25.65 -13.92
N LYS A 437 20.49 26.69 -14.40
CA LYS A 437 19.41 27.35 -13.63
C LYS A 437 18.05 26.66 -13.73
N ASN A 438 17.81 25.87 -14.79
CA ASN A 438 16.55 25.17 -14.98
C ASN A 438 16.52 23.89 -14.13
N VAL A 439 15.56 23.77 -13.23
CA VAL A 439 15.45 22.65 -12.26
C VAL A 439 15.33 21.29 -12.96
N ALA A 440 14.53 21.19 -14.03
CA ALA A 440 14.37 19.94 -14.76
C ALA A 440 15.67 19.52 -15.45
N LYS A 441 16.37 20.46 -16.09
CA LYS A 441 17.68 20.22 -16.72
C LYS A 441 18.73 19.86 -15.67
N TYR A 442 18.72 20.53 -14.52
CA TYR A 442 19.62 20.25 -13.39
C TYR A 442 19.42 18.81 -12.89
N ALA A 443 18.19 18.43 -12.58
CA ALA A 443 17.86 17.09 -12.09
C ALA A 443 18.20 16.00 -13.12
N ALA A 444 17.92 16.24 -14.39
CA ALA A 444 18.25 15.30 -15.47
C ALA A 444 19.76 15.07 -15.62
N ARG A 445 20.59 16.11 -15.43
CA ARG A 445 22.06 16.00 -15.49
C ARG A 445 22.65 15.36 -14.23
N LEU A 446 22.16 15.73 -13.06
CA LEU A 446 22.54 15.09 -11.80
C LEU A 446 22.24 13.58 -11.82
N GLY A 447 21.08 13.20 -12.36
CA GLY A 447 20.61 11.82 -12.46
C GLY A 447 21.43 10.89 -13.36
N GLN A 448 22.30 11.42 -14.22
CA GLN A 448 23.12 10.60 -15.13
C GLN A 448 24.06 9.66 -14.37
N SER A 449 24.60 10.12 -13.23
CA SER A 449 25.47 9.32 -12.36
C SER A 449 24.78 8.11 -11.71
N PHE A 450 23.43 8.12 -11.67
CA PHE A 450 22.60 7.01 -11.18
C PHE A 450 22.07 6.10 -12.29
N GLY A 451 22.47 6.32 -13.54
CA GLY A 451 22.20 5.38 -14.63
C GLY A 451 22.85 4.02 -14.35
N SER A 452 22.05 2.96 -14.42
CA SER A 452 22.56 1.59 -14.29
C SER A 452 23.60 1.33 -15.38
N SER A 453 24.82 0.99 -14.96
CA SER A 453 25.97 0.84 -15.85
C SER A 453 26.97 -0.13 -15.23
N THR A 454 27.67 -0.89 -16.07
CA THR A 454 28.85 -1.66 -15.65
C THR A 454 30.09 -0.88 -16.04
N GLU A 455 31.07 -0.80 -15.16
CA GLU A 455 32.35 -0.18 -15.49
C GLU A 455 33.10 -1.05 -16.50
N THR A 456 33.64 -0.43 -17.55
CA THR A 456 34.30 -1.16 -18.65
C THR A 456 35.81 -0.91 -18.64
N LEU A 457 36.24 0.34 -18.79
CA LEU A 457 37.65 0.71 -18.84
C LEU A 457 37.81 2.12 -18.26
N SER A 458 38.88 2.33 -17.46
CA SER A 458 39.31 3.67 -17.07
C SER A 458 40.32 4.18 -18.10
N ILE A 459 39.96 5.25 -18.80
CA ILE A 459 40.78 5.84 -19.86
C ILE A 459 41.60 7.02 -19.27
N PRO A 460 42.92 7.07 -19.47
CA PRO A 460 43.76 8.21 -19.09
C PRO A 460 43.33 9.52 -19.76
N ARG A 461 43.56 10.67 -19.13
CA ARG A 461 43.08 11.98 -19.66
C ARG A 461 43.68 12.34 -21.02
N ASP A 462 44.91 11.91 -21.27
CA ASP A 462 45.64 12.12 -22.51
C ASP A 462 45.03 11.37 -23.71
N GLU A 463 44.20 10.35 -23.45
CA GLU A 463 43.45 9.62 -24.48
C GLU A 463 42.03 10.18 -24.69
N ILE A 464 41.67 11.30 -24.04
CA ILE A 464 40.32 11.91 -24.12
C ILE A 464 40.37 13.20 -24.94
N GLU A 465 39.75 13.19 -26.11
CA GLU A 465 39.48 14.40 -26.90
C GLU A 465 38.12 15.01 -26.51
N ILE A 466 38.12 16.25 -26.01
CA ILE A 466 36.89 17.00 -25.69
C ILE A 466 36.61 17.99 -26.80
N THR A 467 35.64 17.69 -27.66
CA THR A 467 35.13 18.61 -28.67
C THR A 467 33.87 19.30 -28.15
N PHE A 468 33.89 20.63 -28.07
CA PHE A 468 32.69 21.42 -27.81
C PHE A 468 32.05 21.78 -29.15
N ALA A 469 30.80 21.36 -29.37
CA ALA A 469 30.02 21.90 -30.48
C ALA A 469 29.85 23.40 -30.26
N SER A 470 30.36 24.21 -31.19
CA SER A 470 30.08 25.65 -31.24
C SER A 470 28.59 25.83 -31.52
N GLU A 471 27.84 26.30 -30.53
CA GLU A 471 26.45 26.78 -30.69
C GLU A 471 26.41 28.11 -31.46
#